data_AF-A0A959Z4X1-F1
#
_entry.id   AF-A0A959Z4X1-F1
#
_cell.length_a   1.000
_cell.length_b   1.000
_cell.length_c   1.000
_cell.angle_alpha   90.00
_cell.angle_beta   90.00
_cell.angle_gamma   90.00
#
_symmetry.space_group_name_H-M   'P 1'
#
loop_
_entity.id
_entity.type
_entity.pdbx_description
1 polymer ?
#
loop_
_entity_poly.entity_id
_entity_poly.type
_entity_poly.pdbx_seq_one_letter_code
_entity_poly.pdbx_strand_id
1 'polypeptide(L)' 'MRKLLKWLLIAVIALVVLVLAAAILVPILFKDRIEQAVKDEVNANLNAQVDWGDWDITLLKSFPDLTVEVTDVAVCN' A
#
# COMPACT_ATOMS: atom_id res chain seq x y z
N MET A 1 -34.71 -20.56 -2.85
CA MET A 1 -33.49 -20.76 -2.04
C MET A 1 -32.22 -21.03 -2.87
N ARG A 2 -32.19 -21.98 -3.82
CA ARG A 2 -30.97 -22.30 -4.63
C ARG A 2 -30.42 -21.15 -5.49
N LYS A 3 -31.27 -20.25 -5.99
CA LYS A 3 -30.84 -19.09 -6.82
C LYS A 3 -30.10 -18.03 -6.00
N LEU A 4 -30.55 -17.77 -4.78
CA LEU A 4 -29.90 -16.84 -3.85
C LEU A 4 -28.52 -17.34 -3.45
N LEU A 5 -28.38 -18.64 -3.15
CA LEU A 5 -27.10 -19.24 -2.80
C LEU A 5 -26.07 -19.11 -3.94
N LYS A 6 -26.50 -19.29 -5.20
CA LYS A 6 -25.64 -19.10 -6.38
C LYS A 6 -25.17 -17.65 -6.53
N TRP A 7 -26.08 -16.68 -6.33
CA TRP A 7 -25.74 -15.26 -6.39
C TRP A 7 -24.80 -14.84 -5.27
N LEU A 8 -25.03 -15.33 -4.04
CA LEU A 8 -24.17 -15.09 -2.89
C LEU A 8 -22.75 -15.62 -3.15
N LEU A 9 -22.65 -16.82 -3.73
CA LEU A 9 -21.37 -17.44 -4.05
C LEU A 9 -20.61 -16.66 -5.15
N ILE A 10 -21.32 -16.17 -6.18
CA ILE A 10 -20.72 -15.29 -7.19
C ILE A 10 -20.26 -13.96 -6.58
N ALA A 11 -21.07 -13.36 -5.71
CA ALA A 11 -20.72 -12.11 -5.04
C ALA A 11 -19.47 -12.26 -4.16
N VAL A 12 -19.35 -13.37 -3.43
CA VAL A 12 -18.16 -13.67 -2.62
C VAL A 12 -16.93 -13.85 -3.51
N ILE A 13 -17.04 -14.59 -4.62
CA ILE A 13 -15.93 -14.77 -5.56
C ILE A 13 -15.52 -13.42 -6.17
N ALA A 14 -16.48 -12.61 -6.60
CA ALA A 14 -16.21 -11.29 -7.15
C ALA A 14 -15.51 -10.38 -6.14
N LEU A 15 -15.94 -10.42 -4.87
CA LEU A 15 -15.29 -9.67 -3.79
C LEU A 15 -13.85 -10.12 -3.58
N VAL A 16 -13.59 -11.43 -3.53
CA VAL A 16 -12.24 -11.98 -3.36
C VAL A 16 -11.33 -11.55 -4.51
N VAL A 17 -11.81 -11.65 -5.75
CA VAL A 17 -11.06 -11.21 -6.94
C VAL A 17 -10.75 -9.71 -6.87
N LEU A 18 -11.72 -8.90 -6.43
CA LEU A 18 -11.54 -7.45 -6.29
C LEU A 18 -10.49 -7.12 -5.22
N VAL A 19 -10.51 -7.80 -4.07
CA VAL A 19 -9.52 -7.61 -3.01
C VAL A 19 -8.12 -8.01 -3.49
N LEU A 20 -7.98 -9.14 -4.19
CA LEU A 20 -6.69 -9.58 -4.73
C LEU A 20 -6.16 -8.60 -5.78
N ALA A 21 -7.02 -8.09 -6.66
CA ALA A 21 -6.64 -7.07 -7.63
C ALA A 21 -6.18 -5.78 -6.93
N ALA A 22 -6.91 -5.34 -5.90
CA ALA A 22 -6.52 -4.17 -5.11
C ALA A 22 -5.18 -4.38 -4.38
N ALA A 23 -4.92 -5.56 -3.80
CA ALA A 23 -3.67 -5.84 -3.11
C ALA A 23 -2.43 -5.74 -4.02
N ILE A 24 -2.59 -5.94 -5.32
CA ILE A 24 -1.53 -5.77 -6.33
C ILE A 24 -1.49 -4.32 -6.84
N LEU A 25 -2.65 -3.75 -7.16
CA LEU A 25 -2.74 -2.42 -7.78
C LEU A 25 -2.44 -1.28 -6.80
N VAL A 26 -2.81 -1.39 -5.53
CA VAL A 26 -2.57 -0.36 -4.52
C VAL A 26 -1.09 0.01 -4.39
N PRO A 27 -0.15 -0.93 -4.13
CA PRO A 27 1.26 -0.59 -4.00
C PRO A 27 1.89 -0.09 -5.30
N ILE A 28 1.27 -0.34 -6.47
CA ILE A 28 1.78 0.13 -7.77
C ILE A 28 1.27 1.54 -8.08
N LEU A 29 -0.04 1.77 -7.97
CA LEU A 29 -0.69 3.02 -8.38
C LEU A 29 -0.53 4.14 -7.34
N PHE A 30 -0.34 3.78 -6.07
CA PHE A 30 -0.27 4.75 -4.97
C PHE A 30 1.12 4.83 -4.34
N LYS A 31 2.15 4.18 -4.90
CA LYS A 31 3.52 4.18 -4.38
C LYS A 31 4.01 5.59 -4.05
N ASP A 32 3.98 6.46 -5.06
CA ASP A 32 4.48 7.83 -4.98
C ASP A 32 3.68 8.69 -4.00
N ARG A 33 2.36 8.46 -3.92
CA ARG A 33 1.47 9.21 -3.02
C ARG A 33 1.74 8.87 -1.56
N ILE A 34 1.95 7.57 -1.29
CA ILE A 34 2.28 7.08 0.05
C ILE A 34 3.67 7.59 0.43
N GLU A 35 4.64 7.53 -0.48
CA GLU A 35 5.98 8.08 -0.25
C GLU A 35 5.94 9.56 0.13
N GLN A 36 5.23 10.38 -0.67
CA GLN A 36 5.09 11.82 -0.40
C GLN A 36 4.44 12.08 0.96
N ALA A 37 3.34 11.38 1.28
CA ALA A 37 2.67 11.54 2.56
C ALA A 37 3.60 11.18 3.75
N VAL A 38 4.45 10.16 3.58
CA VAL A 38 5.42 9.77 4.60
C VAL A 38 6.57 10.78 4.69
N LYS A 39 7.09 11.31 3.57
CA LYS A 39 8.10 12.39 3.57
C LYS A 39 7.57 13.64 4.29
N ASP A 40 6.34 14.04 4.00
CA ASP A 40 5.71 15.20 4.60
C ASP A 40 5.58 15.05 6.12
N GLU A 41 5.11 13.88 6.57
CA GLU A 41 4.96 13.59 8.01
C GLU A 41 6.33 13.52 8.71
N VAL A 42 7.33 12.88 8.11
CA VAL A 42 8.68 12.77 8.67
C VAL A 42 9.32 14.16 8.80
N ASN A 43 9.23 14.99 7.76
CA ASN A 43 9.78 16.34 7.77
C ASN A 43 9.10 17.23 8.81
N ALA A 44 7.78 17.09 8.97
CA ALA A 44 7.02 17.80 10.00
C ALA A 44 7.43 17.39 11.42
N ASN A 45 7.68 16.10 11.66
CA ASN A 45 8.05 15.59 12.98
C ASN A 45 9.52 15.83 13.34
N LEU A 46 10.44 15.81 12.37
CA LEU A 46 11.87 15.98 12.61
C LEU A 46 12.37 17.41 12.40
N ASN A 47 11.53 18.31 11.85
CA ASN A 47 11.89 19.68 11.47
C ASN A 47 13.17 19.74 10.61
N ALA A 48 13.38 18.71 9.78
CA ALA A 48 14.52 18.54 8.90
C ALA A 48 14.03 17.94 7.57
N GLN A 49 14.71 18.24 6.47
CA GLN A 49 14.35 17.66 5.18
C GLN A 49 15.05 16.30 5.04
N VAL A 50 14.29 15.23 5.16
CA VAL A 50 14.77 13.85 4.99
C VAL A 50 14.47 13.41 3.56
N ASP A 51 15.51 12.94 2.88
CA ASP A 51 15.39 12.32 1.57
C ASP A 51 15.93 10.88 1.62
N TRP A 52 15.52 10.06 0.66
CA TRP A 52 15.94 8.66 0.59
C TRP A 52 16.08 8.22 -0.86
N GLY A 53 17.00 7.27 -1.09
CA GLY A 53 17.34 6.77 -2.41
C GLY A 53 16.28 5.81 -2.96
N ASP A 54 16.26 4.58 -2.45
CA ASP A 54 15.25 3.60 -2.87
C ASP A 54 14.11 3.51 -1.86
N TRP A 55 12.89 3.50 -2.39
CA TRP A 55 11.64 3.32 -1.67
C TRP A 55 10.90 2.12 -2.25
N ASP A 56 10.57 1.13 -1.42
CA ASP A 56 9.80 -0.05 -1.84
C ASP A 56 8.66 -0.38 -0.90
N ILE A 57 7.54 -0.78 -1.48
CA ILE A 57 6.32 -1.11 -0.76
C ILE A 57 5.95 -2.56 -1.03
N THR A 58 5.81 -3.34 0.04
CA THR A 58 5.35 -4.73 -0.01
C THR A 58 4.08 -4.89 0.81
N LEU A 59 3.02 -5.39 0.17
CA LEU A 59 1.75 -5.71 0.84
C LEU A 59 1.45 -7.21 0.84
N LEU A 60 1.83 -7.95 -0.21
CA LEU A 60 1.45 -9.36 -0.35
C LEU A 60 2.17 -10.31 0.61
N LYS A 61 3.44 -10.03 0.95
CA LYS A 61 4.22 -10.88 1.88
C LYS A 61 3.83 -10.66 3.35
N SER A 62 3.31 -9.47 3.66
CA SER A 62 3.05 -9.00 5.03
C SER A 62 1.57 -8.71 5.28
N PHE A 63 0.68 -9.10 4.36
CA PHE A 63 -0.76 -8.81 4.45
C PHE A 63 -1.34 -9.28 5.80
N PRO A 64 -2.17 -8.46 6.48
CA PRO A 64 -2.77 -7.20 6.01
C PRO A 64 -1.88 -5.95 6.14
N ASP A 65 -0.69 -6.08 6.71
CA ASP A 65 0.17 -4.95 7.00
C ASP A 65 0.91 -4.50 5.74
N LEU A 66 0.92 -3.19 5.53
CA LEU A 66 1.72 -2.56 4.49
C LEU A 66 3.14 -2.37 5.02
N THR A 67 4.12 -3.05 4.42
CA THR A 67 5.52 -2.87 4.78
C THR A 67 6.18 -1.93 3.79
N VAL A 68 6.92 -0.98 4.32
CA VAL A 68 7.76 -0.06 3.55
C VAL A 68 9.21 -0.35 3.90
N GLU A 69 10.03 -0.50 2.86
CA GLU A 69 11.48 -0.56 2.97
C GLU A 69 12.07 0.69 2.32
N VAL A 70 12.97 1.34 3.04
CA VAL A 70 13.61 2.58 2.60
C VAL A 70 15.12 2.42 2.76
N THR A 71 15.88 2.74 1.72
CA THR A 71 17.34 2.68 1.74
C THR A 71 17.95 4.03 1.38
N ASP A 72 19.23 4.20 1.71
CA ASP A 72 19.98 5.44 1.45
C ASP A 72 19.32 6.70 2.01
N VAL A 73 18.82 6.60 3.26
CA VAL A 73 18.22 7.74 3.97
C VAL A 73 19.30 8.77 4.31
N ALA A 74 19.07 10.02 3.90
CA ALA A 74 19.95 11.16 4.14
C ALA A 74 19.15 12.35 4.68
N VAL A 75 19.82 13.18 5.47
CA VAL A 75 19.27 14.46 5.93
C VAL A 75 19.87 15.56 5.07
N CYS A 76 19.02 16.28 4.36
CA CYS A 76 19.35 17.47 3.61
C CYS A 76 19.04 18.68 4.52
N ASN A 77 20.04 19.55 4.75
CA ASN A 77 19.90 20.80 5.51
C ASN A 77 20.30 21.96 4.60
#